data_AF-A0A7X8VJD0-F1
#
_entry.id   AF-A0A7X8VJD0-F1
#
_cell.length_a   1.000
_cell.length_b   1.000
_cell.length_c   1.000
_cell.angle_alpha   90.00
_cell.angle_beta   90.00
_cell.angle_gamma   90.00
#
_symmetry.space_group_name_H-M   'P 1'
#
loop_
_entity.id
_entity.type
_entity.pdbx_description
1 polymer ?
#
loop_
_entity_poly.entity_id
_entity_poly.type
_entity_poly.pdbx_seq_one_letter_code
_entity_poly.pdbx_strand_id
1 'polypeptide(L)'
;SAENSLEVPPADPSTQSPTDTQAPAPTPGTCPTSGLAIGVSNQQGAAGSMLMDLTFTNNGSSDCELHGFPGVSLVGTGDGSQLGAPATREDVPAETVELQPGDTATAALRITRAENFEAGSCGLVPADGLRIYPPGDTEAAFVELDSISGCVSENIELLSIKPVRP
;
A
#
# COMPACT_ATOMS: atom_id res chain seq x y z
N SER A 1 26.54 2.63 88.46
CA SER A 1 27.44 3.28 87.49
C SER A 1 26.91 3.07 86.10
N ALA A 2 26.84 4.18 85.36
CA ALA A 2 26.59 4.32 83.91
C ALA A 2 25.21 3.88 83.38
N GLU A 3 24.35 4.89 83.27
CA GLU A 3 23.17 4.94 82.41
C GLU A 3 23.66 5.19 80.97
N ASN A 4 23.17 4.44 79.99
CA ASN A 4 23.47 4.69 78.57
C ASN A 4 22.19 4.95 77.77
N SER A 5 22.27 6.02 76.99
CA SER A 5 21.25 6.72 76.23
C SER A 5 21.14 6.22 74.78
N LEU A 6 20.03 6.58 74.10
CA LEU A 6 19.76 6.62 72.64
C LEU A 6 19.52 5.24 71.97
N GLU A 7 18.61 5.01 71.00
CA GLU A 7 17.93 5.87 70.01
C GLU A 7 16.68 5.12 69.41
N VAL A 8 15.86 5.81 68.60
CA VAL A 8 14.55 5.38 68.03
C VAL A 8 14.72 4.71 66.61
N PRO A 9 13.68 4.30 65.83
CA PRO A 9 13.64 3.06 65.02
C PRO A 9 13.69 3.35 63.47
N PRO A 10 13.02 2.60 62.56
CA PRO A 10 13.33 1.31 61.92
C PRO A 10 13.48 1.39 60.37
N ALA A 11 13.56 0.22 59.70
CA ALA A 11 13.19 -0.13 58.31
C ALA A 11 14.30 -0.24 57.23
N ASP A 12 14.41 -1.47 56.69
CA ASP A 12 14.91 -1.82 55.36
C ASP A 12 13.79 -2.61 54.64
N PRO A 13 13.75 -2.72 53.29
CA PRO A 13 14.42 -1.94 52.25
C PRO A 13 13.40 -1.37 51.24
N SER A 14 13.82 -0.46 50.36
CA SER A 14 13.07 -0.18 49.12
C SER A 14 14.04 -0.12 47.96
N THR A 15 14.18 -1.28 47.30
CA THR A 15 14.85 -1.43 46.01
C THR A 15 14.04 -0.64 44.98
N GLN A 16 14.57 0.53 44.58
CA GLN A 16 14.00 1.32 43.51
C GLN A 16 14.18 0.56 42.19
N SER A 17 13.08 0.14 41.57
CA SER A 17 13.12 -0.36 40.19
C SER A 17 13.65 0.75 39.26
N PRO A 18 14.53 0.43 38.29
CA PRO A 18 14.90 1.41 37.28
C PRO A 18 13.62 1.78 36.51
N THR A 19 13.34 3.07 36.44
CA THR A 19 12.34 3.60 35.52
C THR A 19 12.89 3.39 34.12
N ASP A 20 12.37 2.38 33.39
CA ASP A 20 12.62 2.24 31.97
C ASP A 20 12.14 3.52 31.29
N THR A 21 13.11 4.37 30.93
CA THR A 21 12.89 5.43 29.96
C THR A 21 12.60 4.71 28.65
N GLN A 22 11.33 4.53 28.33
CA GLN A 22 10.91 3.98 27.05
C GLN A 22 11.46 4.90 25.96
N ALA A 23 12.49 4.41 25.27
CA ALA A 23 12.99 5.07 24.06
C ALA A 23 11.81 5.24 23.10
N PRO A 24 11.71 6.36 22.37
CA PRO A 24 10.68 6.53 21.35
C PRO A 24 10.71 5.31 20.42
N ALA A 25 9.55 4.72 20.15
CA ALA A 25 9.46 3.68 19.15
C ALA A 25 10.01 4.24 17.82
N PRO A 26 10.81 3.44 17.07
CA PRO A 26 11.25 3.87 15.75
C PRO A 26 10.01 4.18 14.90
N THR A 27 10.00 5.33 14.23
CA THR A 27 8.97 5.64 13.24
C THR A 27 9.00 4.57 12.16
N PRO A 28 7.86 3.96 11.79
CA PRO A 28 7.83 2.98 10.74
C PRO A 28 8.41 3.56 9.44
N GLY A 29 9.22 2.77 8.74
CA GLY A 29 9.68 3.13 7.41
C GLY A 29 8.58 2.95 6.36
N THR A 30 8.78 3.49 5.15
CA THR A 30 7.91 3.15 4.01
C THR A 30 7.93 1.64 3.76
N CYS A 31 6.77 1.04 3.51
CA CYS A 31 6.70 -0.38 3.18
C CYS A 31 7.45 -0.67 1.87
N PRO A 32 8.54 -1.47 1.91
CA PRO A 32 9.25 -1.84 0.69
C PRO A 32 8.42 -2.82 -0.12
N THR A 33 8.48 -2.73 -1.45
CA THR A 33 7.75 -3.64 -2.34
C THR A 33 8.07 -5.11 -2.06
N SER A 34 9.34 -5.43 -1.78
CA SER A 34 9.78 -6.78 -1.41
C SER A 34 9.16 -7.34 -0.11
N GLY A 35 8.63 -6.46 0.76
CA GLY A 35 7.95 -6.82 2.01
C GLY A 35 6.43 -6.89 1.88
N LEU A 36 5.87 -6.59 0.71
CA LEU A 36 4.44 -6.56 0.46
C LEU A 36 3.99 -7.76 -0.38
N ALA A 37 2.90 -8.43 0.01
CA ALA A 37 2.09 -9.15 -0.97
C ALA A 37 1.13 -8.17 -1.64
N ILE A 38 1.30 -8.00 -2.94
CA ILE A 38 0.46 -7.13 -3.76
C ILE A 38 -0.45 -7.98 -4.61
N GLY A 39 -1.73 -7.65 -4.62
CA GLY A 39 -2.75 -8.42 -5.33
C GLY A 39 -3.97 -7.59 -5.68
N VAL A 40 -5.01 -8.28 -6.12
CA VAL A 40 -6.32 -7.69 -6.42
C VAL A 40 -7.43 -8.44 -5.69
N SER A 41 -8.45 -7.71 -5.28
CA SER A 41 -9.68 -8.26 -4.70
C SER A 41 -10.90 -7.46 -5.17
N ASN A 42 -12.10 -7.89 -4.75
CA ASN A 42 -13.37 -7.19 -5.02
C ASN A 42 -13.59 -6.81 -6.50
N GLN A 43 -13.19 -7.67 -7.42
CA GLN A 43 -13.36 -7.42 -8.86
C GLN A 43 -14.84 -7.41 -9.24
N GLN A 44 -15.29 -6.30 -9.81
CA GLN A 44 -16.70 -6.04 -10.11
C GLN A 44 -16.83 -5.33 -11.46
N GLY A 45 -17.73 -5.84 -12.31
CA GLY A 45 -18.14 -5.14 -13.52
C GLY A 45 -19.06 -3.95 -13.18
N ALA A 46 -18.82 -2.81 -13.81
CA ALA A 46 -19.67 -1.62 -13.73
C ALA A 46 -20.05 -1.15 -15.15
N ALA A 47 -20.92 -0.14 -15.26
CA ALA A 47 -21.31 0.42 -16.54
C ALA A 47 -20.06 0.99 -17.27
N GLY A 48 -19.64 0.32 -18.35
CA GLY A 48 -18.48 0.72 -19.16
C GLY A 48 -17.13 0.63 -18.44
N SER A 49 -17.04 -0.03 -17.28
CA SER A 49 -15.81 -0.11 -16.50
C SER A 49 -15.72 -1.39 -15.67
N MET A 50 -14.56 -1.62 -15.10
CA MET A 50 -14.32 -2.61 -14.04
C MET A 50 -13.77 -1.89 -12.81
N LEU A 51 -14.23 -2.29 -11.65
CA LEU A 51 -13.79 -1.81 -10.35
C LEU A 51 -13.09 -2.97 -9.64
N MET A 52 -11.99 -2.68 -8.97
CA MET A 52 -11.27 -3.65 -8.14
C MET A 52 -10.49 -2.93 -7.06
N ASP A 53 -10.14 -3.66 -6.00
CA ASP A 53 -9.26 -3.15 -4.95
C ASP A 53 -7.88 -3.76 -5.12
N LEU A 54 -6.86 -2.90 -5.23
CA LEU A 54 -5.48 -3.33 -5.08
C LEU A 54 -5.21 -3.58 -3.60
N THR A 55 -4.68 -4.74 -3.25
CA THR A 55 -4.37 -5.12 -1.86
C THR A 55 -2.87 -5.02 -1.63
N PHE A 56 -2.46 -4.43 -0.49
CA PHE A 56 -1.08 -4.33 -0.05
C PHE A 56 -0.97 -4.93 1.35
N THR A 57 -0.54 -6.18 1.45
CA THR A 57 -0.40 -6.89 2.73
C THR A 57 1.05 -6.87 3.19
N ASN A 58 1.31 -6.39 4.41
CA ASN A 58 2.65 -6.43 4.99
C ASN A 58 3.02 -7.88 5.38
N ASN A 59 3.89 -8.51 4.59
CA ASN A 59 4.46 -9.83 4.88
C ASN A 59 5.85 -9.75 5.55
N GLY A 60 6.30 -8.54 5.88
CA GLY A 60 7.51 -8.32 6.65
C GLY A 60 7.34 -8.68 8.12
N SER A 61 8.41 -8.46 8.90
CA SER A 61 8.43 -8.69 10.35
C SER A 61 8.40 -7.41 11.18
N SER A 62 8.12 -6.27 10.55
CA SER A 62 8.12 -4.95 11.20
C SER A 62 7.02 -4.09 10.61
N ASP A 63 6.54 -3.16 11.42
CA ASP A 63 5.55 -2.17 11.02
C ASP A 63 6.14 -1.28 9.91
N CYS A 64 5.29 -0.89 8.96
CA CYS A 64 5.67 0.00 7.88
C CYS A 64 4.49 0.89 7.47
N GLU A 65 4.76 1.95 6.70
CA GLU A 65 3.75 2.91 6.28
C GLU A 65 3.59 2.97 4.76
N LEU A 66 2.35 3.15 4.31
CA LEU A 66 1.99 3.55 2.95
C LEU A 66 1.32 4.92 2.99
N HIS A 67 1.79 5.86 2.17
CA HIS A 67 1.21 7.20 2.10
C HIS A 67 0.98 7.63 0.65
N GLY A 68 -0.26 7.95 0.32
CA GLY A 68 -0.62 8.46 -1.02
C GLY A 68 -1.27 7.43 -1.93
N PHE A 69 -0.89 7.47 -3.20
CA PHE A 69 -1.51 6.70 -4.28
C PHE A 69 -0.49 5.74 -4.87
N PRO A 70 -0.87 4.48 -5.14
CA PRO A 70 -0.02 3.60 -5.92
C PRO A 70 0.09 4.09 -7.36
N GLY A 71 1.23 3.85 -7.98
CA GLY A 71 1.37 3.96 -9.43
C GLY A 71 0.82 2.69 -10.08
N VAL A 72 -0.03 2.83 -11.10
CA VAL A 72 -0.64 1.67 -11.76
C VAL A 72 -0.58 1.86 -13.26
N SER A 73 -0.28 0.80 -14.00
CA SER A 73 -0.35 0.80 -15.46
C SER A 73 -0.84 -0.55 -15.94
N LEU A 74 -1.61 -0.57 -17.03
CA LEU A 74 -1.85 -1.82 -17.75
C LEU A 74 -0.54 -2.26 -18.40
N VAL A 75 -0.32 -3.56 -18.45
CA VAL A 75 0.81 -4.15 -19.16
C VAL A 75 0.34 -5.24 -20.10
N GLY A 76 1.14 -5.52 -21.13
CA GLY A 76 0.84 -6.54 -22.11
C GLY A 76 2.08 -7.06 -22.82
N THR A 77 1.83 -7.62 -24.01
CA THR A 77 2.82 -8.13 -24.98
C THR A 77 3.70 -9.29 -24.50
N GLY A 78 3.32 -9.93 -23.38
CA GLY A 78 4.00 -11.10 -22.82
C GLY A 78 5.32 -10.79 -22.11
N ASP A 79 5.71 -9.52 -22.04
CA ASP A 79 6.97 -9.04 -21.45
C ASP A 79 6.75 -7.99 -20.33
N GLY A 80 5.49 -7.66 -20.01
CA GLY A 80 5.16 -6.67 -18.99
C GLY A 80 5.35 -5.22 -19.46
N SER A 81 5.42 -4.99 -20.78
CA SER A 81 5.50 -3.66 -21.35
C SER A 81 4.22 -2.88 -21.07
N GLN A 82 4.38 -1.61 -20.69
CA GLN A 82 3.26 -0.73 -20.37
C GLN A 82 2.38 -0.48 -21.61
N LEU A 83 1.07 -0.54 -21.40
CA LEU A 83 0.04 -0.20 -22.38
C LEU A 83 -0.61 1.13 -22.00
N GLY A 84 -0.49 2.11 -22.89
CA GLY A 84 -1.16 3.40 -22.75
C GLY A 84 -0.75 4.20 -21.52
N ALA A 85 -1.65 5.09 -21.09
CA ALA A 85 -1.41 5.99 -19.97
C ALA A 85 -1.42 5.25 -18.61
N PRO A 86 -0.59 5.67 -17.64
CA PRO A 86 -0.71 5.22 -16.26
C PRO A 86 -2.01 5.73 -15.62
N ALA A 87 -2.36 5.19 -14.45
CA ALA A 87 -3.53 5.61 -13.70
C ALA A 87 -3.47 7.07 -13.27
N THR A 88 -4.55 7.79 -13.57
CA THR A 88 -4.78 9.15 -13.08
C THR A 88 -5.22 9.08 -11.63
N ARG A 89 -4.63 9.91 -10.77
CA ARG A 89 -5.00 9.98 -9.35
C ARG A 89 -6.32 10.73 -9.22
N GLU A 90 -7.26 10.16 -8.47
CA GLU A 90 -8.50 10.87 -8.13
C GLU A 90 -8.23 11.99 -7.13
N ASP A 91 -8.97 13.10 -7.24
CA ASP A 91 -8.85 14.27 -6.37
C ASP A 91 -9.51 14.03 -5.02
N VAL A 92 -8.87 13.17 -4.21
CA VAL A 92 -9.29 12.83 -2.85
C VAL A 92 -8.08 12.89 -1.92
N PRO A 93 -8.25 13.31 -0.65
CA PRO A 93 -7.14 13.43 0.28
C PRO A 93 -6.50 12.05 0.55
N ALA A 94 -5.18 12.04 0.55
CA ALA A 94 -4.37 10.91 0.95
C ALA A 94 -4.12 10.92 2.46
N GLU A 95 -3.99 9.73 3.04
CA GLU A 95 -3.64 9.52 4.44
C GLU A 95 -2.44 8.59 4.51
N THR A 96 -1.75 8.61 5.65
CA THR A 96 -0.76 7.58 6.00
C THR A 96 -1.50 6.39 6.58
N VAL A 97 -1.23 5.21 6.03
CA VAL A 97 -1.71 3.92 6.54
C VAL A 97 -0.51 3.18 7.10
N GLU A 98 -0.52 2.96 8.41
CA GLU A 98 0.43 2.07 9.09
C GLU A 98 -0.06 0.62 8.94
N LEU A 99 0.85 -0.27 8.57
CA LEU A 99 0.58 -1.70 8.40
C LEU A 99 1.49 -2.49 9.34
N GLN A 100 0.88 -3.18 10.31
CA GLN A 100 1.58 -4.18 11.11
C GLN A 100 1.79 -5.45 10.26
N PRO A 101 2.73 -6.35 10.64
CA PRO A 101 2.85 -7.65 10.00
C PRO A 101 1.50 -8.40 9.93
N GLY A 102 1.05 -8.69 8.71
CA GLY A 102 -0.23 -9.33 8.40
C GLY A 102 -1.37 -8.37 8.06
N ASP A 103 -1.23 -7.07 8.33
CA ASP A 103 -2.24 -6.08 7.97
C ASP A 103 -2.25 -5.83 6.46
N THR A 104 -3.42 -5.39 5.97
CA THR A 104 -3.64 -5.13 4.54
C THR A 104 -4.25 -3.75 4.36
N ALA A 105 -3.65 -2.94 3.50
CA ALA A 105 -4.27 -1.74 2.96
C ALA A 105 -4.89 -2.03 1.58
N THR A 106 -5.86 -1.23 1.18
CA THR A 106 -6.49 -1.30 -0.14
C THR A 106 -6.44 0.03 -0.88
N ALA A 107 -6.40 -0.02 -2.21
CA ALA A 107 -6.60 1.16 -3.07
C ALA A 107 -7.57 0.82 -4.21
N ALA A 108 -8.66 1.55 -4.31
CA ALA A 108 -9.68 1.30 -5.32
C ALA A 108 -9.20 1.77 -6.70
N LEU A 109 -9.13 0.82 -7.64
CA LEU A 109 -8.80 1.00 -9.04
C LEU A 109 -10.06 0.91 -9.90
N ARG A 110 -10.24 1.88 -10.80
CA ARG A 110 -11.23 1.84 -11.86
C ARG A 110 -10.54 1.71 -13.20
N ILE A 111 -10.97 0.72 -13.98
CA ILE A 111 -10.53 0.49 -15.36
C ILE A 111 -11.71 0.78 -16.28
N THR A 112 -11.65 1.87 -17.04
CA THR A 112 -12.60 2.12 -18.11
C THR A 112 -12.36 1.11 -19.23
N ARG A 113 -13.42 0.48 -19.74
CA ARG A 113 -13.31 -0.49 -20.83
C ARG A 113 -12.76 0.18 -22.08
N ALA A 114 -11.67 -0.35 -22.60
CA ALA A 114 -11.02 0.17 -23.80
C ALA A 114 -11.94 0.08 -25.03
N GLU A 115 -12.89 -0.87 -25.02
CA GLU A 115 -13.93 -1.07 -26.03
C GLU A 115 -14.94 0.08 -26.12
N ASN A 116 -14.94 1.00 -25.16
CA ASN A 116 -15.76 2.21 -25.23
C ASN A 116 -15.17 3.28 -26.19
N PHE A 117 -13.93 3.10 -26.65
CA PHE A 117 -13.22 4.05 -27.50
C PHE A 117 -13.13 3.55 -28.95
N GLU A 118 -13.11 4.48 -29.90
CA GLU A 118 -12.96 4.15 -31.32
C GLU A 118 -11.65 3.41 -31.58
N ALA A 119 -11.71 2.28 -32.29
CA ALA A 119 -10.59 1.36 -32.48
C ALA A 119 -9.32 2.05 -33.04
N GLY A 120 -9.48 3.01 -33.95
CA GLY A 120 -8.36 3.76 -34.53
C GLY A 120 -7.66 4.72 -33.56
N SER A 121 -8.36 5.20 -32.53
CA SER A 121 -7.80 6.10 -31.51
C SER A 121 -7.21 5.34 -30.32
N CYS A 122 -7.79 4.19 -29.97
CA CYS A 122 -7.35 3.37 -28.86
C CYS A 122 -6.20 2.44 -29.25
N GLY A 123 -6.26 1.84 -30.44
CA GLY A 123 -5.41 0.71 -30.81
C GLY A 123 -5.59 -0.40 -29.77
N LEU A 124 -6.78 -0.99 -29.76
CA LEU A 124 -7.20 -1.99 -28.78
C LEU A 124 -6.26 -3.21 -28.82
N VAL A 125 -5.72 -3.59 -27.67
CA VAL A 125 -4.85 -4.76 -27.50
C VAL A 125 -5.21 -5.52 -26.23
N PRO A 126 -5.00 -6.85 -26.19
CA PRO A 126 -5.10 -7.60 -24.95
C PRO A 126 -4.04 -7.09 -23.95
N ALA A 127 -4.45 -6.96 -22.69
CA ALA A 127 -3.56 -6.71 -21.57
C ALA A 127 -3.35 -8.01 -20.78
N ASP A 128 -2.14 -8.21 -20.28
CA ASP A 128 -1.76 -9.38 -19.48
C ASP A 128 -1.98 -9.13 -17.97
N GLY A 129 -2.04 -7.86 -17.56
CA GLY A 129 -2.23 -7.51 -16.15
C GLY A 129 -1.90 -6.07 -15.80
N LEU A 130 -1.49 -5.87 -14.56
CA LEU A 130 -1.10 -4.59 -13.98
C LEU A 130 0.36 -4.59 -13.58
N ARG A 131 1.04 -3.46 -13.82
CA ARG A 131 2.25 -3.06 -13.11
C ARG A 131 1.87 -2.09 -12.00
N ILE A 132 2.24 -2.41 -10.77
CA ILE A 132 1.83 -1.68 -9.56
C ILE A 132 3.09 -1.25 -8.80
N TYR A 133 3.17 0.05 -8.49
CA TYR A 133 4.18 0.64 -7.62
C TYR A 133 3.51 1.03 -6.30
N PRO A 134 3.90 0.45 -5.15
CA PRO A 134 3.43 0.88 -3.85
C PRO A 134 3.70 2.36 -3.58
N PRO A 135 2.85 3.04 -2.79
CA PRO A 135 3.10 4.41 -2.39
C PRO A 135 4.46 4.56 -1.70
N GLY A 136 5.32 5.43 -2.24
CA GLY A 136 6.63 5.73 -1.67
C GLY A 136 7.77 4.78 -2.10
N ASP A 137 7.48 3.78 -2.95
CA ASP A 137 8.47 2.84 -3.48
C ASP A 137 8.52 2.93 -5.03
N THR A 138 9.66 2.56 -5.62
CA THR A 138 9.90 2.60 -7.07
C THR A 138 10.10 1.23 -7.69
N GLU A 139 10.11 0.18 -6.88
CA GLU A 139 10.05 -1.20 -7.33
C GLU A 139 8.60 -1.56 -7.70
N ALA A 140 8.44 -2.29 -8.79
CA ALA A 140 7.12 -2.69 -9.28
C ALA A 140 6.82 -4.14 -8.91
N ALA A 141 5.56 -4.39 -8.54
CA ALA A 141 4.96 -5.71 -8.61
C ALA A 141 4.11 -5.84 -9.89
N PHE A 142 3.98 -7.07 -10.37
CA PHE A 142 3.14 -7.40 -11.51
C PHE A 142 2.03 -8.35 -11.05
N VAL A 143 0.79 -8.02 -11.41
CA VAL A 143 -0.39 -8.82 -11.09
C VAL A 143 -1.09 -9.17 -12.39
N GLU A 144 -1.18 -10.46 -12.68
CA GLU A 144 -1.88 -10.97 -13.85
C GLU A 144 -3.39 -10.73 -13.71
N LEU A 145 -4.02 -10.30 -14.80
CA LEU A 145 -5.48 -10.16 -14.88
C LEU A 145 -5.98 -10.76 -16.18
N ASP A 146 -6.96 -11.64 -16.07
CA ASP A 146 -7.56 -12.28 -17.23
C ASP A 146 -8.59 -11.37 -17.91
N SER A 147 -8.70 -11.52 -19.24
CA SER A 147 -9.79 -10.94 -20.04
C SER A 147 -9.89 -9.40 -19.97
N ILE A 148 -8.76 -8.71 -19.87
CA ILE A 148 -8.70 -7.24 -19.91
C ILE A 148 -8.09 -6.79 -21.24
N SER A 149 -8.60 -5.69 -21.78
CA SER A 149 -8.00 -5.01 -22.93
C SER A 149 -7.58 -3.60 -22.55
N GLY A 150 -6.49 -3.14 -23.16
CA GLY A 150 -5.97 -1.78 -23.02
C GLY A 150 -5.96 -1.04 -24.36
N CYS A 151 -5.65 0.25 -24.28
CA CYS A 151 -5.28 1.06 -25.44
C CYS A 151 -3.76 1.17 -25.49
N VAL A 152 -3.16 1.06 -26.69
CA VAL A 152 -1.74 1.41 -26.88
C VAL A 152 -1.52 2.93 -26.84
N SER A 153 -2.56 3.71 -27.12
CA SER A 153 -2.50 5.18 -27.09
C SER A 153 -2.36 5.70 -25.67
N GLU A 154 -1.30 6.46 -25.41
CA GLU A 154 -1.07 7.15 -24.14
C GLU A 154 -1.96 8.39 -23.95
N ASN A 155 -2.74 8.77 -24.96
CA ASN A 155 -3.67 9.90 -24.88
C ASN A 155 -5.03 9.53 -24.28
N ILE A 156 -5.25 8.24 -23.98
CA ILE A 156 -6.48 7.74 -23.39
C ILE A 156 -6.21 7.24 -21.98
N GLU A 157 -6.74 7.97 -21.01
CA GLU A 157 -6.66 7.63 -19.59
C GLU A 157 -7.77 6.62 -19.24
N LEU A 158 -7.45 5.33 -19.32
CA LEU A 158 -8.40 4.28 -18.94
C LEU A 158 -8.52 4.11 -17.43
N LEU A 159 -7.43 4.35 -16.72
CA LEU A 159 -7.25 3.98 -15.32
C LEU A 159 -7.42 5.19 -14.41
N SER A 160 -8.22 5.06 -13.34
CA SER A 160 -8.21 5.99 -12.21
C SER A 160 -7.99 5.26 -10.89
N ILE A 161 -7.24 5.88 -9.98
CA ILE A 161 -6.80 5.26 -8.72
C ILE A 161 -7.06 6.18 -7.53
N LYS A 162 -7.60 5.60 -6.46
CA LYS A 162 -7.75 6.23 -5.15
C LYS A 162 -6.51 5.99 -4.26
N PRO A 163 -6.30 6.80 -3.21
CA PRO A 163 -5.19 6.59 -2.29
C PRO A 163 -5.41 5.30 -1.51
N VAL A 164 -4.32 4.80 -0.91
CA VAL A 164 -4.41 3.67 0.02
C VAL A 164 -5.28 4.02 1.22
N ARG A 165 -6.03 3.02 1.71
CA ARG A 165 -6.86 3.04 2.91
C ARG A 165 -6.66 1.74 3.69
N PRO A 166 -6.86 1.74 5.02
CA PRO A 166 -6.87 0.51 5.81
C PRO A 166 -7.95 -0.48 5.35
#